data_AF-A0A2G1XWW2-F1
#
_entry.id   AF-A0A2G1XWW2-F1
#
_cell.length_a   1.000
_cell.length_b   1.000
_cell.length_c   1.000
_cell.angle_alpha   90.00
_cell.angle_beta   90.00
_cell.angle_gamma   90.00
#
_symmetry.space_group_name_H-M   'P 1'
#
loop_
_entity.id
_entity.type
_entity.pdbx_description
1 polymer ?
#
loop_
_entity_poly.entity_id
_entity_poly.type
_entity_poly.pdbx_seq_one_letter_code
_entity_poly.pdbx_strand_id
1 'polypeptide(L)'
;METKKYEAEWCLLQNQFESYEKHSLYIKLSSILMLFLSEIFSVSMTSRFLVLLVLWLQDAIWKTFQSRIEPRLLKIEKNIREKTEGSEFQFNKEYQLVETSGLSKILEYAKQAIRPTVAFPHIVLMIILVGCSVVG
;
A
#
# COMPACT_ATOMS: atom_id res chain seq x y z
N MET A 1 -23.57 -16.57 18.90
CA MET A 1 -23.73 -16.58 17.42
C MET A 1 -23.23 -15.26 16.82
N GLU A 2 -23.40 -14.14 17.53
CA GLU A 2 -22.93 -12.79 17.16
C GLU A 2 -21.40 -12.60 17.22
N THR A 3 -20.68 -13.18 18.19
CA THR A 3 -19.19 -13.13 18.21
C THR A 3 -18.56 -13.71 16.94
N LYS A 4 -19.20 -14.74 16.36
CA LYS A 4 -18.77 -15.31 15.07
C LYS A 4 -18.83 -14.30 13.91
N LYS A 5 -19.70 -13.29 13.97
CA LYS A 5 -19.80 -12.25 12.94
C LYS A 5 -18.58 -11.32 12.97
N TYR A 6 -18.21 -10.85 14.15
CA TYR A 6 -17.01 -10.03 14.32
C TYR A 6 -15.72 -10.83 14.04
N GLU A 7 -15.65 -12.09 14.46
CA GLU A 7 -14.52 -12.99 14.14
C GLU A 7 -14.39 -13.22 12.63
N ALA A 8 -15.51 -13.42 11.93
CA ALA A 8 -15.52 -13.58 10.47
C ALA A 8 -15.09 -12.29 9.74
N GLU A 9 -15.62 -11.13 10.16
CA GLU A 9 -15.21 -9.83 9.62
C GLU A 9 -13.71 -9.57 9.87
N TRP A 10 -13.24 -9.81 11.09
CA TRP A 10 -11.84 -9.64 11.47
C TRP A 10 -10.93 -10.53 10.63
N CYS A 11 -11.25 -11.83 10.51
CA CYS A 11 -10.46 -12.77 9.72
C CYS A 11 -10.38 -12.36 8.24
N LEU A 12 -11.48 -11.90 7.66
CA LEU A 12 -11.51 -11.42 6.27
C LEU A 12 -10.64 -10.17 6.09
N LEU A 13 -10.78 -9.18 6.96
CA LEU A 13 -10.02 -7.93 6.88
C LEU A 13 -8.54 -8.14 7.20
N GLN A 14 -8.21 -9.01 8.15
CA GLN A 14 -6.83 -9.36 8.50
C GLN A 14 -6.12 -10.04 7.33
N ASN A 15 -6.79 -11.00 6.69
CA ASN A 15 -6.26 -11.65 5.48
C ASN A 15 -6.01 -10.65 4.35
N GLN A 16 -6.92 -9.69 4.15
CA GLN A 16 -6.72 -8.62 3.17
C GLN A 16 -5.56 -7.71 3.53
N PHE A 17 -5.44 -7.32 4.80
CA PHE A 17 -4.36 -6.49 5.32
C PHE A 17 -2.98 -7.13 5.05
N GLU A 18 -2.83 -8.41 5.37
CA GLU A 18 -1.60 -9.17 5.10
C GLU A 18 -1.35 -9.39 3.60
N SER A 19 -2.43 -9.56 2.82
CA SER A 19 -2.32 -9.66 1.38
C SER A 19 -1.70 -8.39 0.77
N TYR A 20 -2.06 -7.20 1.24
CA TYR A 20 -1.45 -5.95 0.75
C TYR A 20 0.06 -5.87 1.02
N GLU A 21 0.57 -6.46 2.11
CA GLU A 21 2.02 -6.59 2.33
C GLU A 21 2.68 -7.49 1.28
N LYS A 22 2.07 -8.65 0.98
CA LYS A 22 2.58 -9.56 -0.06
C LYS A 22 2.60 -8.90 -1.43
N HIS A 23 1.53 -8.19 -1.76
CA HIS A 23 1.43 -7.41 -2.98
C HIS A 23 2.53 -6.33 -3.04
N SER A 24 2.69 -5.51 -1.99
CA SER A 24 3.78 -4.51 -1.89
C SER A 24 5.16 -5.12 -2.16
N LEU A 25 5.44 -6.31 -1.61
CA LEU A 25 6.68 -7.05 -1.90
C LEU A 25 6.82 -7.40 -3.39
N TYR A 26 5.76 -7.86 -4.04
CA TYR A 26 5.78 -8.16 -5.49
C TYR A 26 6.07 -6.91 -6.34
N ILE A 27 5.54 -5.74 -6.01
CA ILE A 27 5.89 -4.48 -6.71
C ILE A 27 7.38 -4.17 -6.53
N LYS A 28 7.93 -4.33 -5.33
CA LYS A 28 9.36 -4.06 -5.07
C LYS A 28 10.26 -4.99 -5.88
N LEU A 29 9.95 -6.29 -5.90
CA LEU A 29 10.68 -7.27 -6.70
C LEU A 29 10.54 -6.99 -8.21
N SER A 30 9.35 -6.61 -8.66
CA SER A 30 9.11 -6.21 -10.05
C SER A 30 9.89 -4.96 -10.42
N SER A 31 10.02 -3.98 -9.51
CA SER A 31 10.81 -2.77 -9.71
C SER A 31 12.29 -3.07 -9.91
N ILE A 32 12.84 -3.98 -9.10
CA ILE A 32 14.21 -4.47 -9.26
C ILE A 32 14.38 -5.14 -10.62
N LEU A 33 13.46 -6.04 -11.00
CA LEU A 33 13.51 -6.73 -12.29
C LEU A 33 13.43 -5.75 -13.47
N MET A 34 12.54 -4.76 -13.40
CA MET A 34 12.37 -3.74 -14.44
C MET A 34 13.62 -2.90 -14.61
N LEU A 35 14.33 -2.57 -13.52
CA LEU A 35 15.62 -1.88 -13.61
C LEU A 35 16.63 -2.71 -14.43
N PHE A 36 16.81 -4.00 -14.10
CA PHE A 36 17.72 -4.88 -14.85
C PHE A 36 17.32 -5.06 -16.32
N LEU A 37 16.03 -5.33 -16.60
CA LEU A 37 15.55 -5.49 -17.97
C LEU A 37 15.74 -4.20 -18.77
N SER A 38 15.46 -3.06 -18.17
CA SER A 38 15.62 -1.77 -18.85
C SER A 38 17.07 -1.45 -19.23
N GLU A 39 18.03 -1.96 -18.46
CA GLU A 39 19.45 -1.88 -18.79
C GLU A 39 19.81 -2.80 -19.97
N ILE A 40 19.35 -4.06 -19.96
CA ILE A 40 19.55 -5.02 -21.05
C ILE A 40 19.00 -4.50 -22.38
N PHE A 41 17.82 -3.87 -22.36
CA PHE A 41 17.18 -3.30 -23.54
C PHE A 41 17.64 -1.87 -23.87
N SER A 42 18.63 -1.32 -23.14
CA SER A 42 19.16 0.03 -23.36
C SER A 42 18.08 1.11 -23.39
N VAL A 43 17.08 1.00 -22.50
CA VAL A 43 15.95 1.93 -22.41
C VAL A 43 16.45 3.29 -21.93
N SER A 44 15.87 4.36 -22.49
CA SER A 44 16.24 5.73 -22.12
C SER A 44 16.11 5.97 -20.60
N MET A 45 17.01 6.78 -20.04
CA MET A 45 17.02 7.13 -18.62
C MET A 45 15.66 7.70 -18.15
N THR A 46 15.05 8.57 -18.97
CA THR A 46 13.75 9.18 -18.67
C THR A 46 12.64 8.12 -18.59
N SER A 47 12.62 7.18 -19.53
CA SER A 47 11.63 6.09 -19.52
C SER A 47 11.80 5.17 -18.30
N ARG A 48 13.05 4.84 -17.93
CA ARG A 48 13.37 4.04 -16.73
C ARG A 48 12.87 4.72 -15.46
N PHE A 49 13.17 6.00 -15.29
CA PHE A 49 12.75 6.80 -14.16
C PHE A 49 11.21 6.85 -14.03
N LEU A 50 10.51 7.10 -15.14
CA LEU A 50 9.05 7.17 -15.15
C LEU A 50 8.40 5.84 -14.76
N VAL A 51 8.93 4.71 -15.25
CA VAL A 51 8.42 3.38 -14.90
C VAL A 51 8.63 3.09 -13.41
N LEU A 52 9.82 3.36 -12.86
CA LEU A 52 10.08 3.19 -11.43
C LEU A 52 9.21 4.10 -10.57
N LEU A 53 8.95 5.33 -11.03
CA LEU A 53 8.05 6.26 -10.35
C LEU A 53 6.61 5.73 -10.32
N VAL A 54 6.11 5.17 -11.42
CA VAL A 54 4.77 4.54 -11.46
C VAL A 54 4.70 3.37 -10.49
N LEU A 55 5.71 2.50 -10.43
CA LEU A 55 5.76 1.39 -9.49
C LEU A 55 5.79 1.86 -8.04
N TRP A 56 6.52 2.94 -7.73
CA TRP A 56 6.52 3.54 -6.40
C TRP A 56 5.14 4.10 -6.01
N LEU A 57 4.47 4.80 -6.91
CA LEU A 57 3.12 5.32 -6.66
C LEU A 57 2.09 4.18 -6.49
N GLN A 58 2.23 3.07 -7.22
CA GLN A 58 1.38 1.89 -7.05
C GLN A 58 1.56 1.25 -5.66
N ASP A 59 2.79 1.15 -5.14
CA ASP A 59 3.05 0.66 -3.78
C ASP A 59 2.37 1.58 -2.74
N ALA A 60 2.46 2.90 -2.92
CA ALA A 60 1.81 3.88 -2.06
C ALA A 60 0.27 3.74 -2.05
N ILE A 61 -0.34 3.45 -3.20
CA ILE A 61 -1.77 3.20 -3.32
C ILE A 61 -2.18 1.98 -2.49
N TRP A 62 -1.45 0.87 -2.59
CA TRP A 62 -1.72 -0.32 -1.76
C TRP A 62 -1.55 -0.07 -0.27
N LYS A 63 -0.51 0.68 0.14
CA LYS A 63 -0.36 1.09 1.55
C LYS A 63 -1.47 2.00 2.04
N THR A 64 -2.07 2.80 1.15
CA THR A 64 -3.23 3.61 1.49
C THR A 64 -4.43 2.74 1.81
N PHE A 65 -4.77 1.78 0.95
CA PHE A 65 -5.85 0.84 1.22
C PHE A 65 -5.62 0.05 2.51
N GLN A 66 -4.40 -0.43 2.72
CA GLN A 66 -4.00 -1.12 3.95
C GLN A 66 -4.22 -0.24 5.19
N SER A 67 -3.79 1.02 5.15
CA SER A 67 -3.95 1.96 6.27
C SER A 67 -5.40 2.31 6.62
N ARG A 68 -6.34 2.08 5.70
CA ARG A 68 -7.78 2.28 5.93
C ARG A 68 -8.44 1.07 6.59
N ILE A 69 -7.84 -0.12 6.47
CA ILE A 69 -8.33 -1.35 7.11
C ILE A 69 -7.89 -1.40 8.58
N GLU A 70 -6.69 -0.91 8.90
CA GLU A 70 -6.13 -0.93 10.25
C GLU A 70 -7.05 -0.35 11.35
N PRO A 71 -7.64 0.86 11.20
CA PRO A 71 -8.55 1.40 12.21
C PRO A 71 -9.79 0.53 12.43
N ARG A 72 -10.29 -0.13 11.37
CA ARG A 72 -11.44 -1.04 11.46
C ARG A 72 -11.08 -2.31 12.21
N LEU A 73 -9.91 -2.91 11.94
CA LEU A 73 -9.41 -4.08 12.67
C LEU A 73 -9.34 -3.80 14.18
N LEU A 74 -8.72 -2.68 14.57
CA LEU A 74 -8.62 -2.27 15.97
C LEU A 74 -9.99 -2.04 16.61
N LYS A 75 -10.95 -1.48 15.86
CA LYS A 75 -12.33 -1.29 16.32
C LYS A 75 -13.04 -2.62 16.56
N ILE A 76 -12.89 -3.60 15.67
CA ILE A 76 -13.46 -4.93 15.82
C ILE A 76 -12.85 -5.64 17.04
N GLU A 77 -11.54 -5.57 17.23
CA GLU A 77 -10.85 -6.14 18.41
C GLU A 77 -11.37 -5.54 19.71
N LYS A 78 -11.55 -4.22 19.74
CA LYS A 78 -12.16 -3.53 20.88
C LYS A 78 -13.59 -4.02 21.14
N ASN A 79 -14.43 -4.13 20.11
CA ASN A 79 -15.81 -4.60 20.26
C ASN A 79 -15.90 -6.06 20.73
N ILE A 80 -15.00 -6.93 20.27
CA ILE A 80 -14.89 -8.31 20.74
C ILE A 80 -14.53 -8.32 22.23
N ARG A 81 -13.55 -7.50 22.64
CA ARG A 81 -13.11 -7.40 24.04
C ARG A 81 -14.21 -6.86 24.96
N GLU A 82 -14.93 -5.83 24.52
CA GLU A 82 -15.99 -5.15 25.29
C GLU A 82 -17.35 -5.84 25.15
N LYS A 83 -17.47 -6.89 24.33
CA LYS A 83 -18.71 -7.59 23.99
C LYS A 83 -19.80 -6.63 23.50
N THR A 84 -19.40 -5.61 22.74
CA THR A 84 -20.30 -4.59 22.20
C THR A 84 -20.98 -5.09 20.92
N GLU A 85 -22.31 -4.99 20.86
CA GLU A 85 -23.12 -5.55 19.77
C GLU A 85 -23.56 -4.45 18.77
N GLY A 86 -23.82 -4.83 17.51
CA GLY A 86 -24.58 -4.02 16.55
C GLY A 86 -23.76 -3.11 15.63
N SER A 87 -22.45 -3.31 15.51
CA SER A 87 -21.60 -2.52 14.61
C SER A 87 -20.74 -3.37 13.66
N GLU A 88 -21.04 -4.66 13.54
CA GLU A 88 -20.44 -5.57 12.57
C GLU A 88 -20.76 -5.20 11.11
N PHE A 89 -19.85 -5.57 10.22
CA PHE A 89 -19.94 -5.40 8.76
C PHE A 89 -20.16 -3.94 8.29
N GLN A 90 -19.67 -2.96 9.04
CA GLN A 90 -19.80 -1.53 8.72
C GLN A 90 -18.58 -0.95 7.99
N PHE A 91 -17.61 -1.78 7.57
CA PHE A 91 -16.41 -1.32 6.88
C PHE A 91 -16.69 -0.37 5.71
N ASN A 92 -17.59 -0.74 4.78
CA ASN A 92 -17.90 0.09 3.62
C ASN A 92 -18.54 1.44 3.99
N LYS A 93 -19.38 1.45 5.02
CA LYS A 93 -20.03 2.67 5.50
C LYS A 93 -19.00 3.62 6.11
N GLU A 94 -18.10 3.08 6.94
CA GLU A 94 -16.99 3.84 7.52
C GLU A 94 -16.02 4.31 6.43
N TYR A 95 -15.76 3.48 5.42
CA TYR A 95 -14.92 3.81 4.28
C TYR A 95 -15.48 4.99 3.47
N GLN A 96 -16.80 5.03 3.24
CA GLN A 96 -17.48 6.14 2.57
C GLN A 96 -17.49 7.43 3.39
N LEU A 97 -17.59 7.34 4.73
CA LEU A 97 -17.50 8.53 5.59
C LEU A 97 -16.11 9.16 5.57
N VAL A 98 -15.08 8.38 5.28
CA VAL A 98 -13.70 8.84 5.09
C VAL A 98 -13.42 9.32 3.66
N GLU A 99 -14.38 9.18 2.72
CA GLU A 99 -14.26 9.78 1.38
C GLU A 99 -14.28 11.31 1.47
N THR A 100 -13.08 11.84 1.65
CA THR A 100 -12.77 13.25 1.52
C THR A 100 -12.52 13.59 0.05
N SER A 101 -12.66 14.87 -0.29
CA SER A 101 -12.55 15.42 -1.64
C SER A 101 -11.30 14.92 -2.40
N GLY A 102 -11.33 14.92 -3.74
CA GLY A 102 -10.27 14.34 -4.57
C GLY A 102 -8.84 14.81 -4.25
N LEU A 103 -8.66 16.05 -3.80
CA LEU A 103 -7.37 16.58 -3.35
C LEU A 103 -6.86 15.91 -2.06
N SER A 104 -7.76 15.56 -1.14
CA SER A 104 -7.42 14.83 0.08
C SER A 104 -6.92 13.41 -0.24
N LYS A 105 -7.50 12.75 -1.25
CA LYS A 105 -7.04 11.43 -1.71
C LYS A 105 -5.61 11.48 -2.25
N ILE A 106 -5.25 12.51 -3.02
CA ILE A 106 -3.88 12.71 -3.53
C ILE A 106 -2.90 12.93 -2.36
N LEU A 107 -3.28 13.75 -1.37
CA LEU A 107 -2.44 14.01 -0.19
C LEU A 107 -2.23 12.73 0.63
N GLU A 108 -3.24 11.88 0.74
CA GLU A 108 -3.15 10.59 1.42
C GLU A 108 -2.16 9.66 0.71
N TYR A 109 -2.24 9.56 -0.62
CA TYR A 109 -1.28 8.78 -1.42
C TYR A 109 0.14 9.33 -1.27
N ALA A 110 0.31 10.65 -1.30
CA ALA A 110 1.61 11.29 -1.10
C ALA A 110 2.19 10.98 0.29
N LYS A 111 1.38 11.04 1.35
CA LYS A 111 1.79 10.66 2.70
C LYS A 111 2.26 9.20 2.77
N GLN A 112 1.55 8.29 2.10
CA GLN A 112 1.91 6.88 2.07
C GLN A 112 3.18 6.63 1.25
N ALA A 113 3.38 7.36 0.15
CA ALA A 113 4.58 7.26 -0.69
C ALA A 113 5.87 7.64 0.09
N ILE A 114 5.77 8.60 1.00
CA ILE A 114 6.90 9.09 1.81
C ILE A 114 7.15 8.21 3.05
N ARG A 115 6.24 7.30 3.42
CA ARG A 115 6.46 6.41 4.56
C ARG A 115 7.76 5.62 4.35
N PRO A 116 8.64 5.53 5.37
CA PRO A 116 9.94 4.87 5.21
C PRO A 116 9.85 3.45 4.64
N THR A 117 8.80 2.70 4.99
CA THR A 117 8.55 1.32 4.51
C THR A 117 8.23 1.20 3.02
N VAL A 118 7.80 2.30 2.40
CA VAL A 118 7.52 2.43 0.96
C VAL A 118 8.67 3.15 0.27
N ALA A 119 9.08 4.30 0.81
CA ALA A 119 10.08 5.17 0.20
C ALA A 119 11.47 4.51 0.13
N PHE A 120 11.88 3.79 1.18
CA PHE A 120 13.26 3.30 1.28
C PHE A 120 13.69 2.41 0.09
N PRO A 121 12.96 1.35 -0.29
CA PRO A 121 13.35 0.52 -1.42
C PRO A 121 13.38 1.27 -2.75
N HIS A 122 12.40 2.15 -2.98
CA HIS A 122 12.31 2.92 -4.24
C HIS A 122 13.38 4.00 -4.33
N ILE A 123 13.68 4.72 -3.24
CA ILE A 123 14.76 5.71 -3.21
C ILE A 123 16.11 5.07 -3.49
N VAL A 124 16.38 3.89 -2.90
CA VAL A 124 17.61 3.15 -3.17
C VAL A 124 17.72 2.78 -4.66
N LEU A 125 16.63 2.31 -5.28
CA LEU A 125 16.62 2.03 -6.73
C LEU A 125 16.86 3.28 -7.58
N MET A 126 16.31 4.42 -7.19
CA MET A 126 16.52 5.69 -7.89
C MET A 126 17.97 6.16 -7.78
N ILE A 127 18.61 5.98 -6.61
CA ILE A 127 20.05 6.25 -6.44
C ILE A 127 20.88 5.34 -7.34
N ILE A 128 20.57 4.04 -7.40
CA ILE A 128 21.27 3.09 -8.27
C ILE A 128 21.12 3.50 -9.74
N LEU A 129 19.91 3.86 -10.18
CA LEU A 129 19.65 4.30 -11.55
C LEU A 129 20.53 5.51 -11.92
N VAL A 130 20.61 6.52 -11.04
CA VAL A 130 21.45 7.71 -11.26
C VAL A 130 22.94 7.34 -11.21
N GLY A 131 23.38 6.53 -10.26
CA GLY A 131 24.77 6.09 -10.15
C GLY A 131 25.27 5.33 -11.39
N CYS A 132 24.45 4.41 -11.93
CA CYS A 132 24.77 3.69 -13.16
C CYS A 132 24.88 4.63 -14.37
N SER A 133 24.01 5.66 -14.46
CA SER A 133 24.05 6.63 -15.57
C SER A 133 25.28 7.55 -15.59
N VAL A 134 26.00 7.67 -14.47
CA VAL A 134 27.21 8.50 -14.37
C VAL A 134 28.47 7.69 -14.72
N VAL A 135 28.40 6.36 -14.65
CA VAL A 135 29.55 5.45 -14.87
C VAL A 135 29.57 4.86 -16.28
N GLY A 136 28.42 4.77 -16.95
CA GLY A 136 28.29 4.31 -18.35
C GLY A 136 28.35 5.45 -19.35
#